data_AF-A0A0E4B988-F1
#
_entry.id   AF-A0A0E4B988-F1
#
_cell.length_a   1.000
_cell.length_b   1.000
_cell.length_c   1.000
_cell.angle_alpha   90.00
_cell.angle_beta   90.00
_cell.angle_gamma   90.00
#
_symmetry.space_group_name_H-M   'P 1'
#
loop_
_entity.id
_entity.type
_entity.pdbx_description
1 polymer ?
#
loop_
_entity_poly.entity_id
_entity_poly.type
_entity_poly.pdbx_seq_one_letter_code
_entity_poly.pdbx_strand_id
1 'polypeptide(L)'
;SESKTPLSSEASLKYFIIQAISSMIILFSFLIALILNEYLEEINSPLEIIFSSALLTKMGAAPFHFWFPEIMEGISWMASLILLTWQKIAPMILIMYNFYSKNFFSFIIIVSMIISGLNSWNQTSMKKILAFSSINHIGWMLAILLFNQSMWMLYFS
;
A
#
# COMPACT_ATOMS: atom_id res chain seq x y z
N SER A 1 8.30 3.40 28.01
CA SER A 1 8.12 4.86 27.97
C SER A 1 8.65 5.44 26.66
N GLU A 2 8.28 4.84 25.51
CA GLU A 2 8.82 5.21 24.18
C GLU A 2 7.97 6.24 23.43
N SER A 3 6.95 6.83 24.05
CA SER A 3 5.85 7.52 23.35
C SER A 3 6.07 9.00 23.01
N LYS A 4 7.22 9.60 23.34
CA LYS A 4 7.48 11.04 23.10
C LYS A 4 8.93 11.34 22.71
N THR A 5 9.41 10.72 21.63
CA THR A 5 10.65 11.17 20.98
C THR A 5 10.31 12.05 19.77
N PRO A 6 11.17 13.02 19.40
CA PRO A 6 10.94 13.85 18.20
C PRO A 6 10.76 12.99 16.94
N LEU A 7 11.49 11.87 16.87
CA LEU A 7 11.40 10.87 15.81
C LEU A 7 9.99 10.24 15.73
N SER A 8 9.38 9.90 16.87
CA SER A 8 8.04 9.33 16.92
C SER A 8 6.94 10.32 16.49
N SER A 9 7.09 11.60 16.84
CA SER A 9 6.18 12.65 16.37
C SER A 9 6.35 12.96 14.88
N GLU A 10 7.57 12.92 14.36
CA GLU A 10 7.80 13.11 12.92
C GLU A 10 7.21 11.95 12.12
N ALA A 11 7.43 10.70 12.55
CA ALA A 11 6.90 9.52 11.90
C ALA A 11 5.36 9.50 11.91
N SER A 12 4.73 9.85 13.03
CA SER A 12 3.25 9.92 13.10
C SER A 12 2.69 11.02 12.19
N LEU A 13 3.35 12.17 12.10
CA LEU A 13 2.94 13.28 11.25
C LEU A 13 3.13 12.94 9.76
N LYS A 14 4.25 12.32 9.37
CA LYS A 14 4.45 11.80 8.00
C LYS A 14 3.36 10.80 7.63
N TYR A 15 3.06 9.84 8.52
CA TYR A 15 2.03 8.83 8.28
C TYR A 15 0.67 9.49 8.06
N PHE A 16 0.31 10.41 8.95
CA PHE A 16 -0.96 11.12 8.87
C PHE A 16 -1.12 11.87 7.54
N ILE A 17 -0.14 12.68 7.14
CA ILE A 17 -0.22 13.49 5.91
C ILE A 17 -0.39 12.59 4.68
N ILE A 18 0.41 11.53 4.58
CA ILE A 18 0.44 10.67 3.39
C ILE A 18 -0.85 9.87 3.27
N GLN A 19 -1.34 9.33 4.38
CA GLN A 19 -2.61 8.59 4.41
C GLN A 19 -3.81 9.51 4.18
N ALA A 20 -3.77 10.76 4.68
CA ALA A 20 -4.80 11.76 4.43
C ALA A 20 -4.86 12.13 2.94
N ILE A 21 -3.73 12.45 2.32
CA ILE A 21 -3.67 12.74 0.87
C ILE A 21 -4.18 11.56 0.06
N SER A 22 -3.73 10.35 0.38
CA SER A 22 -4.22 9.13 -0.27
C SER A 22 -5.74 8.97 -0.15
N SER A 23 -6.32 9.22 1.03
CA SER A 23 -7.77 9.18 1.22
C SER A 23 -8.53 10.23 0.41
N MET A 24 -7.95 11.41 0.23
CA MET A 24 -8.52 12.47 -0.62
C MET A 24 -8.52 12.05 -2.10
N ILE A 25 -7.45 11.41 -2.58
CA ILE A 25 -7.38 10.90 -3.96
C ILE A 25 -8.42 9.79 -4.19
N ILE A 26 -8.59 8.88 -3.23
CA ILE A 26 -9.64 7.84 -3.27
C ILE A 26 -11.02 8.49 -3.41
N LEU A 27 -11.35 9.44 -2.53
CA LEU A 27 -12.63 10.15 -2.58
C LEU A 27 -12.82 10.90 -3.91
N PHE A 28 -11.78 11.57 -4.38
CA PHE A 28 -11.81 12.29 -5.64
C PHE A 28 -12.09 11.37 -6.84
N SER A 29 -11.42 10.20 -6.91
CA SER A 29 -11.67 9.23 -7.98
C SER A 29 -13.11 8.70 -7.99
N PHE A 30 -13.70 8.45 -6.81
CA PHE A 30 -15.10 8.06 -6.70
C PHE A 30 -16.07 9.17 -7.11
N LEU A 31 -15.82 10.40 -6.69
CA LEU A 31 -16.66 11.54 -7.05
C LEU A 31 -16.65 11.79 -8.56
N ILE A 32 -15.48 11.70 -9.21
CA ILE A 32 -15.42 11.82 -10.67
C ILE A 32 -16.15 10.65 -11.34
N ALA A 33 -15.97 9.42 -10.85
CA ALA A 33 -16.68 8.26 -11.40
C ALA A 33 -18.20 8.45 -11.36
N LEU A 34 -18.74 8.98 -10.25
CA LEU A 34 -20.16 9.31 -10.10
C LEU A 34 -20.65 10.45 -11.02
N ILE A 35 -19.77 11.40 -11.35
CA ILE A 35 -20.12 12.49 -12.26
C ILE A 35 -20.15 11.98 -13.71
N LEU A 36 -19.25 11.07 -14.07
CA LEU A 36 -19.14 10.55 -15.43
C LEU A 36 -20.15 9.44 -15.74
N ASN A 37 -20.42 8.57 -14.76
CA ASN A 37 -21.30 7.42 -14.91
C ASN A 37 -22.48 7.57 -13.95
N GLU A 38 -23.72 7.40 -14.44
CA GLU A 38 -24.92 7.42 -13.59
C GLU A 38 -24.92 6.32 -12.53
N TYR A 39 -24.22 5.21 -12.79
CA TYR A 39 -24.08 4.07 -11.89
C TYR A 39 -22.62 3.74 -11.59
N LEU A 40 -22.37 3.31 -10.34
CA LEU A 40 -21.06 2.88 -9.81
C LEU A 40 -20.67 1.47 -10.26
N GLU A 41 -20.97 1.07 -11.50
CA GLU A 41 -20.72 -0.30 -11.93
C GLU A 41 -19.24 -0.52 -12.27
N GLU A 42 -18.61 0.42 -12.98
CA GLU A 42 -17.20 0.33 -13.34
C GLU A 42 -16.50 1.69 -13.29
N ILE A 43 -15.33 1.71 -12.65
CA ILE A 43 -14.41 2.84 -12.72
C ILE A 43 -13.67 2.74 -14.06
N ASN A 44 -13.84 3.74 -14.93
CA ASN A 44 -13.14 3.79 -16.22
C ASN A 44 -11.61 3.67 -16.05
N SER A 45 -10.93 3.10 -17.05
CA SER A 45 -9.51 2.75 -16.99
C SER A 45 -8.55 3.84 -16.46
N PRO A 46 -8.66 5.15 -16.77
CA PRO A 46 -7.76 6.14 -16.17
C PRO A 46 -8.06 6.42 -14.69
N LEU A 47 -9.34 6.40 -14.29
CA LEU A 47 -9.75 6.62 -12.91
C LEU A 47 -9.39 5.43 -12.01
N GLU A 48 -9.44 4.22 -12.57
CA GLU A 48 -9.05 3.01 -11.86
C GLU A 48 -7.56 3.04 -11.49
N ILE A 49 -6.70 3.53 -12.39
CA ILE A 49 -5.27 3.71 -12.11
C ILE A 49 -5.05 4.74 -10.99
N ILE A 50 -5.80 5.85 -10.99
CA ILE A 50 -5.72 6.86 -9.93
C ILE A 50 -6.18 6.26 -8.59
N PHE A 51 -7.32 5.58 -8.57
CA PHE A 51 -7.88 4.92 -7.40
C PHE A 51 -6.92 3.86 -6.82
N SER A 52 -6.42 2.96 -7.68
CA SER A 52 -5.49 1.90 -7.30
C SER A 52 -4.13 2.46 -6.85
N SER A 53 -3.61 3.50 -7.50
CA SER A 53 -2.39 4.18 -7.04
C SER A 53 -2.54 4.73 -5.62
N ALA A 54 -3.70 5.31 -5.29
CA ALA A 54 -3.99 5.78 -3.94
C ALA A 54 -4.06 4.61 -2.95
N LEU A 55 -4.71 3.49 -3.27
CA LEU A 55 -4.72 2.31 -2.39
C LEU A 55 -3.32 1.71 -2.18
N LEU A 56 -2.50 1.69 -3.23
CA LEU A 56 -1.12 1.22 -3.17
C LEU A 56 -0.23 2.14 -2.32
N THR A 57 -0.47 3.46 -2.36
CA THR A 57 0.18 4.39 -1.42
C THR A 57 -0.20 4.06 0.02
N LYS A 58 -1.48 3.72 0.30
CA LYS A 58 -1.90 3.32 1.66
C LYS A 58 -1.19 2.07 2.16
N MET A 59 -0.96 1.09 1.28
CA MET A 59 -0.25 -0.15 1.59
C MET A 59 1.27 -0.02 1.63
N GLY A 60 1.82 1.09 1.11
CA GLY A 60 3.27 1.28 0.98
C GLY A 60 3.89 0.41 -0.12
N ALA A 61 3.12 0.04 -1.15
CA ALA A 61 3.65 -0.70 -2.30
C ALA A 61 4.56 0.19 -3.15
N ALA A 62 5.55 -0.40 -3.81
CA ALA A 62 6.39 0.36 -4.73
C ALA A 62 5.63 0.72 -6.03
N PRO A 63 5.88 1.89 -6.66
CA PRO A 63 6.90 2.88 -6.34
C PRO A 63 6.54 3.84 -5.17
N PHE A 64 5.34 3.76 -4.62
CA PHE A 64 4.81 4.65 -3.57
C PHE A 64 5.32 4.37 -2.13
N HIS A 65 6.36 3.56 -2.01
CA HIS A 65 6.83 2.95 -0.77
C HIS A 65 7.71 3.84 0.13
N PHE A 66 8.23 4.98 -0.35
CA PHE A 66 9.28 5.73 0.35
C PHE A 66 8.95 6.09 1.81
N TRP A 67 7.68 6.39 2.09
CA TRP A 67 7.23 6.73 3.43
C TRP A 67 7.35 5.58 4.43
N PHE A 68 7.24 4.36 3.93
CA PHE A 68 6.96 3.20 4.76
C PHE A 68 8.20 2.73 5.54
N PRO A 69 9.38 2.51 4.94
CA PRO A 69 10.60 2.21 5.69
C PRO A 69 11.02 3.32 6.67
N GLU A 70 10.79 4.59 6.33
CA GLU A 70 11.11 5.72 7.21
C GLU A 70 10.25 5.74 8.47
N ILE A 71 8.93 5.58 8.31
CA ILE A 71 7.98 5.59 9.43
C ILE A 71 8.19 4.38 10.34
N MET A 72 8.56 3.23 9.77
CA MET A 72 8.79 1.99 10.51
C MET A 72 9.86 2.15 11.61
N GLU A 73 10.90 2.96 11.43
CA GLU A 73 11.90 3.20 12.49
C GLU A 73 11.37 4.05 13.64
N GLY A 74 10.53 5.04 13.33
CA GLY A 74 10.04 6.03 14.29
C GLY A 74 8.88 5.58 15.18
N ILE A 75 8.20 4.50 14.83
CA ILE A 75 7.03 3.99 15.57
C ILE A 75 7.38 2.85 16.54
N SER A 76 6.56 2.63 17.57
CA SER A 76 6.72 1.51 18.50
C SER A 76 6.53 0.16 17.80
N TRP A 77 7.05 -0.92 18.39
CA TRP A 77 6.91 -2.27 17.84
C TRP A 77 5.44 -2.69 17.64
N MET A 78 4.56 -2.37 18.60
CA MET A 78 3.14 -2.68 18.48
C MET A 78 2.50 -1.92 17.30
N ALA A 79 2.82 -0.65 17.13
CA ALA A 79 2.35 0.13 15.98
C ALA A 79 2.89 -0.43 14.66
N SER A 80 4.15 -0.87 14.64
CA SER A 80 4.76 -1.50 13.47
C SER A 80 4.06 -2.81 13.07
N LEU A 81 3.66 -3.64 14.03
CA LEU A 81 2.90 -4.87 13.79
C LEU A 81 1.53 -4.58 13.18
N ILE A 82 0.81 -3.58 13.73
CA ILE A 82 -0.49 -3.14 13.21
C ILE A 82 -0.35 -2.60 11.78
N LEU A 83 0.69 -1.82 11.52
CA LEU A 83 0.96 -1.24 10.20
C LEU A 83 1.32 -2.32 9.16
N LEU A 84 2.09 -3.32 9.55
CA LEU A 84 2.52 -4.42 8.67
C LEU A 84 1.38 -5.38 8.31
N THR A 85 0.41 -5.56 9.20
CA THR A 85 -0.67 -6.56 9.05
C THR A 85 -2.04 -5.89 8.86
N TRP A 86 -2.62 -5.37 9.94
CA TRP A 86 -4.01 -4.92 9.99
C TRP A 86 -4.33 -3.83 8.97
N GLN A 87 -3.43 -2.86 8.78
CA GLN A 87 -3.65 -1.73 7.86
C GLN A 87 -3.64 -2.13 6.38
N LYS A 88 -3.15 -3.32 6.02
CA LYS A 88 -3.10 -3.79 4.63
C LYS A 88 -4.40 -4.43 4.16
N ILE A 89 -5.22 -4.94 5.09
CA ILE A 89 -6.40 -5.76 4.77
C ILE A 89 -7.43 -4.94 3.96
N ALA A 90 -7.85 -3.78 4.49
CA ALA A 90 -8.89 -2.98 3.84
C ALA A 90 -8.49 -2.45 2.45
N PRO A 91 -7.29 -1.86 2.25
CA PRO A 91 -6.86 -1.45 0.91
C PRO A 91 -6.77 -2.62 -0.07
N MET A 92 -6.33 -3.79 0.37
CA MET A 92 -6.18 -4.96 -0.50
C MET A 92 -7.54 -5.54 -0.94
N ILE A 93 -8.55 -5.54 -0.04
CA ILE A 93 -9.93 -5.89 -0.40
C ILE A 93 -10.48 -4.92 -1.46
N LEU A 94 -10.23 -3.61 -1.32
CA LEU A 94 -10.69 -2.63 -2.30
C LEU A 94 -10.01 -2.78 -3.67
N ILE A 95 -8.73 -3.14 -3.70
CA ILE A 95 -8.02 -3.48 -4.93
C ILE A 95 -8.63 -4.72 -5.57
N MET A 96 -8.93 -5.77 -4.79
CA MET A 96 -9.52 -7.01 -5.30
C MET A 96 -10.81 -6.77 -6.11
N TYR A 97 -11.67 -5.86 -5.67
CA TYR A 97 -12.92 -5.51 -6.38
C TYR A 97 -12.71 -4.60 -7.61
N ASN A 98 -11.59 -3.89 -7.71
CA ASN A 98 -11.31 -2.93 -8.77
C ASN A 98 -10.00 -3.27 -9.51
N PHE A 99 -9.83 -4.54 -9.87
CA PHE A 99 -8.60 -5.09 -10.45
C PHE A 99 -8.76 -5.34 -11.96
N TYR A 100 -8.93 -4.30 -12.76
CA TYR A 100 -9.15 -4.42 -14.21
C TYR A 100 -7.89 -4.09 -15.02
N SER A 101 -7.09 -3.12 -14.57
CA SER A 101 -5.87 -2.62 -15.20
C SER A 101 -4.64 -3.54 -15.03
N LYS A 102 -4.70 -4.76 -15.57
CA LYS A 102 -3.67 -5.81 -15.41
C LYS A 102 -2.23 -5.35 -15.74
N ASN A 103 -2.06 -4.52 -16.78
CA ASN A 103 -0.74 -4.00 -17.15
C ASN A 103 -0.15 -3.04 -16.10
N PHE A 104 -1.00 -2.27 -15.41
CA PHE A 104 -0.57 -1.41 -14.34
C PHE A 104 -0.11 -2.24 -13.13
N PHE A 105 -0.91 -3.23 -12.74
CA PHE A 105 -0.56 -4.12 -11.63
C PHE A 105 0.67 -4.98 -11.92
N SER A 106 0.87 -5.47 -13.14
CA SER A 106 2.09 -6.21 -13.50
C SER A 106 3.34 -5.35 -13.35
N PHE A 107 3.28 -4.07 -13.74
CA PHE A 107 4.35 -3.11 -13.49
C PHE A 107 4.64 -2.94 -11.99
N ILE A 108 3.60 -2.74 -11.17
CA ILE A 108 3.74 -2.59 -9.70
C ILE A 108 4.37 -3.83 -9.08
N ILE A 109 3.94 -5.02 -9.49
CA ILE A 109 4.47 -6.29 -9.00
C ILE A 109 5.97 -6.36 -9.25
N ILE A 110 6.41 -6.12 -10.49
CA ILE A 110 7.84 -6.17 -10.85
C ILE A 110 8.63 -5.13 -10.07
N VAL A 111 8.16 -3.88 -10.00
CA VAL A 111 8.84 -2.81 -9.27
C VAL A 111 8.93 -3.11 -7.78
N SER A 112 7.87 -3.65 -7.16
CA SER A 112 7.86 -4.01 -5.74
C SER A 112 8.86 -5.10 -5.40
N MET A 113 9.00 -6.13 -6.24
CA MET A 113 9.99 -7.19 -6.06
C MET A 113 11.42 -6.67 -6.23
N ILE A 114 11.68 -5.86 -7.27
CA ILE A 114 13.02 -5.30 -7.51
C ILE A 114 13.44 -4.39 -6.36
N ILE A 115 12.57 -3.45 -5.98
CA ILE A 115 12.89 -2.44 -4.96
C ILE A 115 13.06 -3.07 -3.58
N SER A 116 12.18 -4.00 -3.19
CA SER A 116 12.33 -4.71 -1.92
C SER A 116 13.60 -5.57 -1.88
N GLY A 117 13.91 -6.27 -2.97
CA GLY A 117 15.13 -7.07 -3.09
C GLY A 117 16.40 -6.24 -2.93
N LEU A 118 16.54 -5.18 -3.74
CA LEU A 118 17.74 -4.34 -3.72
C LEU A 118 17.88 -3.54 -2.42
N ASN A 119 16.81 -2.90 -1.94
CA ASN A 119 16.90 -2.02 -0.79
C ASN A 119 16.96 -2.76 0.55
N SER A 120 16.61 -4.05 0.61
CA SER A 120 16.71 -4.84 1.85
C SER A 120 18.13 -5.33 2.14
N TRP A 121 18.98 -5.51 1.12
CA TRP A 121 20.30 -6.17 1.26
C TRP A 121 21.26 -5.46 2.21
N ASN A 122 21.20 -4.13 2.29
CA ASN A 122 22.15 -3.34 3.07
C ASN A 122 21.49 -2.60 4.25
N GLN A 123 20.33 -3.08 4.73
CA GLN A 123 19.68 -2.51 5.91
C GLN A 123 20.14 -3.22 7.17
N THR A 124 20.52 -2.46 8.19
CA THR A 124 20.89 -2.99 9.50
C THR A 124 19.73 -2.96 10.49
N SER A 125 18.73 -2.09 10.29
CA SER A 125 17.59 -1.98 11.20
C SER A 125 16.53 -3.03 10.88
N MET A 126 16.16 -3.83 11.89
CA MET A 126 15.16 -4.88 11.77
C MET A 126 13.81 -4.34 11.24
N LYS A 127 13.42 -3.13 11.66
CA LYS A 127 12.15 -2.53 11.23
C LYS A 127 12.15 -2.16 9.74
N LYS A 128 13.27 -1.69 9.17
CA LYS A 128 13.37 -1.45 7.71
C LYS A 128 13.42 -2.76 6.93
N ILE A 129 14.12 -3.78 7.44
CA ILE A 129 14.12 -5.12 6.82
C ILE A 129 12.69 -5.65 6.73
N LEU A 130 11.91 -5.56 7.82
CA LEU A 130 10.49 -5.95 7.84
C LEU A 130 9.63 -5.08 6.90
N ALA A 131 9.92 -3.78 6.80
CA ALA A 131 9.23 -2.91 5.85
C ALA A 131 9.43 -3.41 4.41
N PHE A 132 10.69 -3.62 3.99
CA PHE A 132 11.01 -4.09 2.65
C PHE A 132 10.52 -5.51 2.36
N SER A 133 10.62 -6.45 3.31
CA SER A 133 10.04 -7.78 3.13
C SER A 133 8.52 -7.69 2.92
N SER A 134 7.85 -6.80 3.64
CA SER A 134 6.41 -6.61 3.49
C SER A 134 6.02 -5.92 2.17
N ILE A 135 6.91 -5.13 1.55
CA ILE A 135 6.74 -4.62 0.18
C ILE A 135 6.82 -5.78 -0.83
N ASN A 136 7.75 -6.72 -0.62
CA ASN A 136 7.86 -7.92 -1.44
C ASN A 136 6.60 -8.80 -1.35
N HIS A 137 6.09 -9.01 -0.13
CA HIS A 137 4.84 -9.77 0.09
C HIS A 137 3.63 -9.10 -0.56
N ILE A 138 3.56 -7.76 -0.61
CA ILE A 138 2.52 -7.06 -1.39
C ILE A 138 2.63 -7.42 -2.88
N GLY A 139 3.84 -7.46 -3.44
CA GLY A 139 4.07 -7.89 -4.81
C GLY A 139 3.53 -9.30 -5.09
N TRP A 140 3.79 -10.26 -4.21
CA TRP A 140 3.26 -11.62 -4.33
C TRP A 140 1.73 -11.69 -4.19
N MET A 141 1.16 -10.96 -3.24
CA MET A 141 -0.29 -10.88 -3.07
C MET A 141 -0.98 -10.31 -4.32
N LEU A 142 -0.44 -9.24 -4.90
CA LEU A 142 -0.92 -8.67 -6.17
C LEU A 142 -0.72 -9.65 -7.34
N ALA A 143 0.36 -10.43 -7.35
CA ALA A 143 0.61 -11.45 -8.37
C ALA A 143 -0.43 -12.57 -8.31
N ILE A 144 -0.82 -13.01 -7.10
CA ILE A 144 -1.86 -14.02 -6.91
C ILE A 144 -3.23 -13.48 -7.36
N LEU A 145 -3.54 -12.20 -7.07
CA LEU A 145 -4.76 -11.54 -7.54
C LEU A 145 -4.93 -11.58 -9.06
N LEU A 146 -3.84 -11.56 -9.86
CA LEU A 146 -3.92 -11.68 -11.32
C LEU A 146 -4.52 -13.02 -11.79
N PHE A 147 -4.34 -14.07 -11.00
CA PHE A 147 -4.85 -15.42 -11.31
C PHE A 147 -6.21 -15.67 -10.68
N ASN A 148 -6.39 -15.32 -9.41
CA ASN A 148 -7.65 -15.52 -8.69
C ASN A 148 -7.83 -14.48 -7.59
N GLN A 149 -8.99 -13.82 -7.60
CA GLN A 149 -9.33 -12.72 -6.69
C GLN A 149 -9.31 -13.10 -5.21
N SER A 150 -9.65 -14.33 -4.82
CA SER A 150 -9.76 -14.70 -3.40
C SER A 150 -8.49 -15.31 -2.80
N MET A 151 -7.56 -15.79 -3.64
CA MET A 151 -6.43 -16.60 -3.18
C MET A 151 -5.37 -15.80 -2.40
N TRP A 152 -5.33 -14.48 -2.53
CA TRP A 152 -4.40 -13.66 -1.75
C TRP A 152 -4.69 -13.70 -0.24
N MET A 153 -5.97 -13.89 0.16
CA MET A 153 -6.33 -14.01 1.57
C MET A 153 -5.73 -15.26 2.21
N LEU A 154 -5.65 -16.36 1.46
CA LEU A 154 -4.99 -17.60 1.90
C LEU A 154 -3.48 -17.44 2.04
N TYR A 155 -2.87 -16.57 1.23
CA TYR A 155 -1.46 -16.23 1.35
C TYR A 155 -1.18 -15.31 2.55
N PHE A 156 -2.14 -14.44 2.90
CA PHE A 156 -1.98 -13.47 3.97
C PHE A 156 -2.25 -14.04 5.37
N SER A 157 -3.08 -15.08 5.48
CA SER A 157 -3.40 -15.80 6.73
C SER A 157 -2.25 -16.66 7.21
#